data_AF-A0A6P1MNH4-F1
#
_entry.id   AF-A0A6P1MNH4-F1
#
_cell.length_a   1.000
_cell.length_b   1.000
_cell.length_c   1.000
_cell.angle_alpha   90.00
_cell.angle_beta   90.00
_cell.angle_gamma   90.00
#
_symmetry.space_group_name_H-M   'P 1'
#
loop_
_entity.id
_entity.type
_entity.pdbx_description
1 polymer ?
#
loop_
_entity_poly.entity_id
_entity_poly.type
_entity_poly.pdbx_seq_one_letter_code
_entity_poly.pdbx_strand_id
1 'polypeptide(L)' 'MKILKELGLVSESKGRYYDKFRNRVMFPIINTRGKVIGFGGRAIDDSTPKYLNSPESPVFMKKIIYMV' A
#
# COMPACT_ATOMS: atom_id res chain seq x y z
N MET A 1 -5.21 4.93 -14.69
CA MET A 1 -4.11 4.24 -13.97
C MET A 1 -3.13 5.17 -13.26
N LYS A 2 -2.85 6.38 -13.77
CA LYS A 2 -1.93 7.34 -13.12
C LYS A 2 -2.24 7.59 -11.63
N ILE A 3 -3.49 7.91 -11.28
CA ILE A 3 -3.90 8.14 -9.88
C ILE A 3 -3.70 6.90 -8.99
N LEU A 4 -3.99 5.70 -9.49
CA LEU A 4 -3.83 4.47 -8.71
C LEU A 4 -2.36 4.14 -8.44
N LYS A 5 -1.47 4.49 -9.40
CA LYS A 5 -0.02 4.36 -9.24
C LYS A 5 0.50 5.37 -8.23
N GLU A 6 0.03 6.61 -8.30
CA GLU A 6 0.38 7.68 -7.37
C GLU A 6 -0.07 7.39 -5.93
N LEU A 7 -1.26 6.81 -5.76
CA LEU A 7 -1.75 6.32 -4.46
C LEU A 7 -1.13 5.00 -4.01
N GLY A 8 -0.25 4.40 -4.84
CA GLY A 8 0.47 3.18 -4.50
C GLY A 8 -0.38 1.92 -4.43
N LEU A 9 -1.52 1.89 -5.12
CA LEU A 9 -2.39 0.71 -5.22
C LEU A 9 -1.94 -0.23 -6.35
N VAL A 10 -1.37 0.33 -7.42
CA VAL A 10 -0.81 -0.42 -8.53
C VAL A 10 0.67 -0.10 -8.73
N SER A 11 1.40 -1.09 -9.21
CA SER A 11 2.75 -0.96 -9.73
C SER A 11 2.72 -1.06 -11.25
N GLU A 12 3.78 -0.57 -11.90
CA GLU A 12 3.91 -0.63 -13.36
C GLU A 12 5.24 -1.31 -13.71
N SER A 13 5.19 -2.24 -14.67
CA SER A 13 6.40 -2.85 -15.25
C SER A 13 6.15 -3.13 -16.73
N LYS A 14 7.11 -2.76 -17.57
CA LYS A 14 7.05 -2.95 -19.05
C LYS A 14 5.74 -2.44 -19.66
N GLY A 15 5.25 -1.28 -19.20
CA GLY A 15 4.00 -0.66 -19.67
C GLY A 15 2.71 -1.36 -19.22
N ARG A 16 2.79 -2.36 -18.33
CA ARG A 16 1.63 -3.05 -17.76
C ARG A 16 1.48 -2.71 -16.29
N TYR A 17 0.24 -2.43 -15.87
CA TYR A 17 -0.13 -2.20 -14.49
C TYR A 17 -0.51 -3.52 -13.82
N TYR A 18 -0.16 -3.66 -12.55
CA TYR A 18 -0.54 -4.80 -11.72
C TYR A 18 -0.71 -4.36 -10.28
N ASP A 19 -1.53 -5.10 -9.53
CA ASP A 19 -1.81 -4.81 -8.13
C ASP A 19 -0.52 -4.85 -7.30
N LYS A 20 -0.30 -3.83 -6.48
CA LYS A 20 0.89 -3.74 -5.64
C LYS A 20 0.86 -4.77 -4.50
N PHE A 21 -0.32 -5.07 -3.98
CA PHE A 21 -0.53 -6.01 -2.88
C PHE A 21 -1.17 -7.30 -3.40
N ARG A 22 -0.36 -8.32 -3.64
CA ARG A 22 -0.81 -9.65 -4.09
C ARG A 22 -0.48 -10.70 -3.04
N ASN A 23 -1.37 -11.68 -2.85
CA ASN A 23 -1.24 -12.76 -1.86
C ASN A 23 -0.96 -12.26 -0.42
N ARG A 24 -1.64 -11.18 -0.04
CA ARG A 24 -1.44 -10.52 1.25
C ARG A 24 -2.75 -10.32 1.98
N VAL A 25 -2.75 -10.55 3.29
CA VAL A 25 -3.80 -10.02 4.17
C VAL A 25 -3.61 -8.52 4.25
N MET A 26 -4.67 -7.78 3.95
CA MET A 26 -4.65 -6.32 3.84
C MET A 26 -5.14 -5.67 5.14
N PHE A 27 -4.38 -4.68 5.61
CA PHE A 27 -4.69 -3.87 6.77
C PHE A 27 -4.86 -2.41 6.32
N PRO A 28 -6.05 -1.81 6.46
CA PRO A 28 -6.25 -0.42 6.09
C PRO A 28 -5.50 0.50 7.06
N ILE A 29 -4.85 1.52 6.52
CA ILE A 29 -4.29 2.63 7.30
C ILE A 29 -5.31 3.77 7.27
N ILE A 30 -5.82 4.14 8.43
CA ILE A 30 -6.94 5.07 8.58
C ILE A 30 -6.44 6.35 9.26
N ASN A 31 -6.77 7.51 8.68
CA ASN A 31 -6.44 8.80 9.27
C ASN A 31 -7.42 9.18 10.41
N THR A 32 -7.13 10.28 11.11
CA THR A 32 -7.96 10.80 12.22
C THR A 32 -9.39 11.15 11.84
N ARG A 33 -9.70 11.27 10.54
CA ARG A 33 -11.04 11.51 9.99
C ARG A 33 -11.75 10.22 9.55
N GLY A 34 -11.20 9.05 9.88
CA GLY A 34 -11.77 7.76 9.51
C GLY A 34 -11.62 7.41 8.03
N LYS A 35 -10.74 8.08 7.28
CA LYS A 35 -10.53 7.79 5.85
C LYS A 35 -9.34 6.87 5.65
N VAL A 36 -9.51 5.87 4.79
CA VAL A 36 -8.41 5.01 4.34
C VAL A 36 -7.46 5.84 3.48
N ILE A 37 -6.21 5.90 3.88
CA ILE A 37 -5.16 6.68 3.22
C ILE A 37 -4.02 5.82 2.69
N GLY A 38 -3.96 4.55 3.08
CA GLY A 38 -2.99 3.59 2.60
C GLY A 38 -3.31 2.20 3.10
N PHE A 39 -2.43 1.26 2.80
CA PHE A 39 -2.56 -0.13 3.21
C PHE A 39 -1.23 -0.69 3.69
N GLY A 40 -1.28 -1.51 4.73
CA GLY A 40 -0.26 -2.51 5.04
C GLY A 40 -0.71 -3.87 4.52
N GLY A 41 0.23 -4.75 4.17
CA GLY A 41 -0.05 -6.07 3.63
C GLY A 41 0.93 -7.11 4.13
N ARG A 42 0.44 -8.11 4.86
CA ARG A 42 1.25 -9.24 5.34
C ARG A 42 1.19 -10.41 4.36
N ALA A 43 2.33 -10.93 3.93
CA ALA A 43 2.41 -12.12 3.08
C ALA A 43 1.73 -13.33 3.75
N ILE A 44 0.97 -14.09 2.97
CA ILE A 44 0.33 -15.35 3.40
C ILE A 44 1.21 -16.55 3.04
N ASP A 45 2.04 -16.40 2.01
CA ASP A 45 3.05 -17.34 1.53
C ASP A 45 4.46 -16.87 1.95
N ASP A 46 5.49 -17.52 1.41
CA ASP A 46 6.89 -17.17 1.63
C ASP A 46 7.35 -15.93 0.81
N SER A 47 6.41 -15.13 0.29
CA SER A 47 6.77 -13.93 -0.47
C SER A 47 7.45 -12.88 0.41
N THR A 48 8.54 -12.32 -0.11
CA THR A 48 9.27 -11.24 0.54
C THR A 48 8.85 -9.88 -0.03
N PRO A 49 8.75 -8.83 0.79
CA PRO A 49 8.92 -8.80 2.25
C PRO A 49 7.72 -9.38 3.03
N LYS A 50 7.93 -9.81 4.28
CA LYS A 50 6.83 -10.29 5.17
C LYS A 50 5.73 -9.24 5.35
N TYR A 51 6.10 -7.96 5.43
CA TYR A 51 5.18 -6.83 5.44
C TYR A 51 5.52 -5.85 4.32
N LEU A 52 4.51 -5.43 3.58
CA LEU A 52 4.58 -4.42 2.54
C LEU A 52 3.62 -3.29 2.91
N ASN A 53 4.10 -2.04 2.89
CA ASN A 53 3.26 -0.87 3.15
C ASN A 53 3.09 -0.04 1.87
N SER A 54 2.02 0.73 1.80
CA SER A 54 1.85 1.77 0.80
C SER A 54 3.09 2.68 0.77
N PRO A 55 3.54 3.11 -0.42
CA PRO A 55 4.55 4.15 -0.54
C PRO A 55 3.99 5.50 -0.08
N GLU A 56 4.86 6.47 0.14
CA GLU A 56 4.47 7.87 0.30
C GLU A 56 3.55 8.32 -0.84
N SER A 57 2.50 9.06 -0.51
CA SER A 57 1.53 9.59 -1.47
C SER A 57 0.97 10.93 -0.97
N PRO A 58 0.21 11.69 -1.80
CA PRO A 58 -0.41 12.95 -1.37
C PRO A 58 -1.32 12.83 -0.13
N VAL A 59 -1.75 11.61 0.22
CA VAL A 59 -2.64 11.34 1.36
C VAL A 59 -2.01 10.48 2.45
N PHE A 60 -0.83 9.91 2.24
CA PHE A 60 -0.15 9.03 3.20
C PHE A 60 1.32 9.38 3.36
N MET A 61 1.70 9.68 4.60
CA MET A 61 3.08 9.94 5.01
C MET A 61 3.48 9.01 6.15
N LYS A 62 4.48 8.16 5.92
CA LYS A 62 4.86 7.07 6.84
C LYS A 62 5.41 7.61 8.17
N LYS A 63 6.04 8.78 8.17
CA LYS A 63 6.63 9.38 9.38
C LYS A 63 5.59 9.87 10.41
N ILE A 64 4.34 10.10 9.98
CA ILE A 64 3.29 10.67 10.83
C ILE A 64 2.46 9.56 11.50
N ILE A 65 2.49 8.35 10.96
CA ILE A 65 1.64 7.25 11.39
C ILE A 65 2.52 6.16 11.99
N TYR A 66 2.50 6.04 13.31
CA TYR A 66 3.08 4.91 14.01
C TYR A 66 2.28 3.65 13.66
N MET A 67 2.80 2.85 12.71
CA MET A 67 2.39 1.46 12.58
C MET A 67 3.06 0.69 13.72
N VAL A 68 2.32 0.49 14.80
CA VAL A 68 2.64 -0.53 15.83
C VAL A 68 2.60 -1.92 15.21
#